data_AF-A0A8S4AKS7-F1
#
_entry.id   AF-A0A8S4AKS7-F1
#
_cell.length_a   1.000
_cell.length_b   1.000
_cell.length_c   1.000
_cell.angle_alpha   90.00
_cell.angle_beta   90.00
_cell.angle_gamma   90.00
#
_symmetry.space_group_name_H-M   'P 1'
#
loop_
_entity.id
_entity.type
_entity.pdbx_description
1 polymer ?
#
loop_
_entity_poly.entity_id
_entity_poly.type
_entity_poly.pdbx_seq_one_letter_code
_entity_poly.pdbx_strand_id
1 'polypeptide(L)'
;ATDQGVGGGGRRELKSVPFINYLLALQKSQLLSDDMVNGVDIRCEEKGSCPAGCHLCRHQALMGGASGRGRSGNNRGGEQPSPIPVLLEVSRVVPLYSLVQDNVTKEAFKSATMSSYWCAGKGDVIDNWCRCDLSAFNKDGLPNCSPLKQPILRLAPYLEPSSTTVALEWMDVEPQIGYKVSDYIIQHKRIEDPSEAEVYTGRTF
;
A
#
# COMPACT_ATOMS: atom_id res chain seq x y z
N ALA A 1 33.68 -18.19 59.47
CA ALA A 1 32.56 -17.54 58.77
C ALA A 1 32.93 -17.47 57.30
N THR A 2 32.17 -18.20 56.48
CA THR A 2 32.29 -18.34 55.03
C THR A 2 31.80 -17.08 54.33
N ASP A 3 32.61 -16.51 53.44
CA ASP A 3 32.10 -15.69 52.34
C ASP A 3 32.72 -16.20 51.04
N GLN A 4 31.95 -17.05 50.35
CA GLN A 4 32.23 -17.47 48.98
C GLN A 4 31.65 -16.40 48.06
N GLY A 5 32.48 -15.44 47.67
CA GLY A 5 32.17 -14.51 46.59
C GLY A 5 32.03 -15.27 45.27
N VAL A 6 30.78 -15.50 44.87
CA VAL A 6 30.38 -16.20 43.64
C VAL A 6 31.09 -15.59 42.41
N GLY A 7 31.71 -16.47 41.65
CA GLY A 7 32.58 -16.18 40.51
C GLY A 7 31.96 -15.34 39.39
N GLY A 8 32.87 -14.76 38.61
CA GLY A 8 32.59 -13.92 37.45
C GLY A 8 31.60 -14.53 36.46
N GLY A 9 30.37 -14.03 36.49
CA GLY A 9 29.43 -14.13 35.40
C GLY A 9 29.62 -12.91 34.50
N GLY A 10 30.15 -13.13 33.29
CA GLY A 10 30.23 -12.08 32.26
C GLY A 10 28.88 -11.40 32.12
N ARG A 11 28.87 -10.06 32.27
CA ARG A 11 27.73 -9.19 31.95
C ARG A 11 27.21 -9.61 30.58
N ARG A 12 26.13 -10.39 30.54
CA ARG A 12 25.40 -10.64 29.31
C ARG A 12 24.78 -9.29 28.96
N GLU A 13 25.35 -8.61 27.98
CA GLU A 13 24.68 -7.47 27.35
C GLU A 13 23.26 -7.90 27.02
N LEU A 14 22.29 -7.19 27.58
CA LEU A 14 20.88 -7.32 27.21
C LEU A 14 20.78 -6.84 25.76
N LYS A 15 20.98 -7.76 24.81
CA LYS A 15 20.80 -7.47 23.39
C LYS A 15 19.31 -7.23 23.17
N SER A 16 18.95 -5.96 22.99
CA SER A 16 17.58 -5.58 22.61
C SER A 16 17.21 -6.27 21.30
N VAL A 17 16.06 -6.94 21.28
CA VAL A 17 15.54 -7.62 20.09
C VAL A 17 14.46 -6.74 19.46
N PRO A 18 14.48 -6.48 18.14
CA PRO A 18 13.39 -5.79 17.46
C PRO A 18 12.05 -6.51 17.67
N PHE A 19 10.97 -5.77 17.85
CA PHE A 19 9.65 -6.33 18.17
C PHE A 19 9.19 -7.41 17.18
N ILE A 20 9.37 -7.17 15.87
CA ILE A 20 9.04 -8.16 14.84
C ILE A 20 9.84 -9.47 14.98
N ASN A 21 11.11 -9.38 15.35
CA ASN A 21 11.96 -10.54 15.56
C ASN A 21 11.58 -11.29 16.85
N TYR A 22 11.11 -10.58 17.87
CA TYR A 22 10.56 -11.17 19.08
C TYR A 22 9.27 -11.96 18.79
N LEU A 23 8.32 -11.38 18.05
CA LEU A 23 7.10 -12.06 17.63
C LEU A 23 7.40 -13.30 16.77
N LEU A 24 8.31 -13.16 15.79
CA LEU A 24 8.75 -14.29 14.96
C LEU A 24 9.38 -15.41 15.79
N ALA A 25 10.13 -15.09 16.85
CA ALA A 25 10.68 -16.08 17.75
C ALA A 25 9.58 -16.79 18.56
N LEU A 26 8.60 -16.04 19.08
CA LEU A 26 7.46 -16.58 19.81
C LEU A 26 6.61 -17.51 18.94
N GLN A 27 6.30 -17.12 17.70
CA GLN A 27 5.56 -17.95 16.74
C GLN A 27 6.30 -19.24 16.39
N LYS A 28 7.63 -19.23 16.31
CA LYS A 28 8.44 -20.45 16.10
C LYS A 28 8.46 -21.34 17.33
N SER A 29 8.51 -20.76 18.53
CA SER A 29 8.45 -21.51 19.79
C SER A 29 7.04 -22.01 20.13
N GLN A 30 6.01 -21.45 19.51
CA GLN A 30 4.60 -21.80 19.71
C GLN A 30 4.26 -23.26 19.35
N LEU A 31 5.17 -23.99 18.68
CA LEU A 31 5.08 -25.45 18.59
C LEU A 31 5.15 -26.13 19.98
N LEU A 32 5.45 -25.41 21.07
CA LEU A 32 5.69 -26.00 22.39
C LEU A 32 4.85 -25.44 23.57
N SER A 33 4.18 -24.28 23.48
CA SER A 33 3.18 -23.83 24.50
C SER A 33 2.47 -22.49 24.18
N ASP A 34 1.15 -22.47 24.36
CA ASP A 34 0.19 -21.35 24.57
C ASP A 34 -0.25 -20.43 23.40
N ASP A 35 -1.55 -20.11 23.41
CA ASP A 35 -2.36 -19.44 22.36
C ASP A 35 -2.06 -17.94 22.15
N MET A 36 -1.12 -17.36 22.91
CA MET A 36 -0.94 -15.91 23.03
C MET A 36 -0.57 -15.17 21.72
N VAL A 37 0.09 -15.82 20.76
CA VAL A 37 0.42 -15.22 19.44
C VAL A 37 -0.31 -15.91 18.28
N ASN A 38 -1.39 -16.64 18.60
CA ASN A 38 -2.29 -17.23 17.62
C ASN A 38 -3.00 -16.13 16.82
N GLY A 39 -3.11 -16.29 15.50
CA GLY A 39 -3.71 -15.30 14.60
C GLY A 39 -2.79 -14.14 14.18
N VAL A 40 -1.57 -14.03 14.70
CA VAL A 40 -0.58 -13.07 14.18
C VAL A 40 -0.06 -13.56 12.82
N ASP A 41 -0.08 -12.71 11.80
CA ASP A 41 0.49 -12.99 10.47
C ASP A 41 1.50 -11.89 10.12
N ILE A 42 2.72 -12.28 9.75
CA ILE A 42 3.82 -11.37 9.41
C ILE A 42 4.14 -11.51 7.93
N ARG A 43 3.87 -10.45 7.17
CA ARG A 43 4.17 -10.37 5.73
C ARG A 43 5.26 -9.36 5.47
N CYS A 44 6.29 -9.77 4.74
CA CYS A 44 7.43 -8.92 4.39
C CYS A 44 7.49 -8.72 2.88
N GLU A 45 7.74 -7.47 2.47
CA GLU A 45 8.06 -7.11 1.09
C GLU A 45 9.40 -6.38 1.07
N GLU A 46 10.29 -6.79 0.18
CA GLU A 46 11.65 -6.24 0.08
C GLU A 46 11.85 -5.51 -1.24
N LYS A 47 12.30 -4.24 -1.16
CA LYS A 47 12.75 -3.45 -2.32
C LYS A 47 14.27 -3.30 -2.26
N GLY A 48 14.96 -4.18 -2.98
CA GLY A 48 16.42 -4.26 -2.99
C GLY A 48 16.96 -5.08 -1.82
N SER A 49 18.05 -5.81 -2.05
CA SER A 49 18.53 -6.80 -1.07
C SER A 49 19.16 -6.17 0.17
N CYS A 50 18.90 -6.75 1.33
CA CYS A 50 19.51 -6.37 2.60
C CYS A 50 21.04 -6.48 2.56
N PRO A 51 21.79 -5.40 2.86
CA PRO A 51 23.26 -5.44 2.86
C PRO A 51 23.80 -6.28 4.02
N ALA A 52 24.93 -6.94 3.80
CA ALA A 52 25.54 -7.86 4.79
C ALA A 52 25.87 -7.19 6.14
N GLY A 53 26.12 -5.88 6.15
CA GLY A 53 26.37 -5.08 7.35
C GLY A 53 25.12 -4.65 8.13
N CYS A 54 23.91 -4.87 7.61
CA CYS A 54 22.67 -4.53 8.30
C CYS A 54 22.07 -5.76 8.99
N HIS A 55 21.92 -5.71 10.31
CA HIS A 55 21.35 -6.80 11.09
C HIS A 55 19.82 -6.73 11.24
N LEU A 56 19.19 -5.61 10.86
CA LEU A 56 17.75 -5.39 11.04
C LEU A 56 16.90 -6.01 9.94
N CYS A 57 17.35 -5.92 8.69
CA CYS A 57 16.65 -6.49 7.52
C CYS A 57 17.09 -7.92 7.21
N ARG A 58 18.02 -8.48 7.99
CA ARG A 58 18.57 -9.80 7.70
C ARG A 58 17.50 -10.85 7.96
N HIS A 59 17.00 -11.45 6.88
CA HIS A 59 16.15 -12.63 6.97
C HIS A 59 16.95 -13.76 7.63
N GLN A 60 16.58 -14.13 8.86
CA GLN A 60 16.96 -15.43 9.40
C GLN A 60 16.14 -16.46 8.63
N ALA A 61 16.77 -17.13 7.65
CA ALA A 61 16.12 -18.05 6.73
C ALA A 61 15.08 -18.95 7.42
N LEU A 62 13.81 -18.80 7.05
CA LEU A 62 12.82 -19.86 7.18
C LEU A 62 12.26 -20.20 5.80
N MET A 63 12.64 -21.40 5.38
CA MET A 63 11.86 -22.38 4.60
C MET A 63 11.37 -21.98 3.20
N GLY A 64 12.02 -22.61 2.21
CA GLY A 64 11.30 -23.27 1.12
C GLY A 64 10.71 -22.38 0.02
N GLY A 65 11.55 -21.85 -0.86
CA GLY A 65 11.08 -21.27 -2.12
C GLY A 65 12.10 -20.34 -2.77
N ALA A 66 12.87 -20.88 -3.72
CA ALA A 66 13.71 -20.14 -4.66
C ALA A 66 14.65 -19.07 -4.08
N SER A 67 15.50 -19.46 -3.13
CA SER A 67 16.81 -18.79 -3.02
C SER A 67 17.61 -19.12 -4.28
N GLY A 68 17.89 -18.09 -5.10
CA GLY A 68 18.83 -18.19 -6.21
C GLY A 68 20.12 -18.84 -5.73
N ARG A 69 20.63 -19.80 -6.52
CA ARG A 69 21.87 -20.56 -6.31
C ARG A 69 23.04 -19.64 -5.92
N GLY A 70 23.25 -19.45 -4.62
CA GLY A 70 24.49 -18.98 -4.03
C GLY A 70 25.20 -20.16 -3.40
N ARG A 71 26.16 -20.72 -4.14
CA ARG A 71 26.97 -21.89 -3.77
C ARG A 71 27.69 -21.61 -2.44
N SER A 72 27.33 -22.33 -1.37
CA SER A 72 28.13 -22.41 -0.15
C SER A 72 29.40 -23.21 -0.47
N GLY A 73 30.47 -22.48 -0.75
CA GLY A 73 31.81 -23.01 -0.93
C GLY A 73 32.73 -22.22 -0.03
N ASN A 74 33.37 -22.93 0.91
CA ASN A 74 34.54 -22.52 1.67
C ASN A 74 35.33 -21.41 0.98
N ASN A 75 35.34 -20.19 1.53
CA ASN A 75 36.46 -19.29 1.35
C ASN A 75 36.58 -18.27 2.49
N ARG A 76 37.77 -18.28 3.06
CA ARG A 76 38.33 -17.27 3.94
C ARG A 76 38.34 -15.91 3.22
N GLY A 77 37.90 -14.86 3.92
CA GLY A 77 38.37 -13.48 3.68
C GLY A 77 38.07 -12.84 2.33
N GLY A 78 36.83 -12.91 1.82
CA GLY A 78 36.37 -12.08 0.70
C GLY A 78 35.18 -11.22 1.12
N GLU A 79 35.31 -9.90 1.05
CA GLU A 79 34.19 -8.97 1.26
C GLU A 79 33.02 -9.36 0.35
N GLN A 80 31.90 -9.74 0.94
CA GLN A 80 30.70 -10.03 0.18
C GLN A 80 30.25 -8.72 -0.49
N PRO A 81 30.08 -8.69 -1.83
CA PRO A 81 29.79 -7.44 -2.53
C PRO A 81 28.49 -6.82 -2.02
N SER A 82 28.52 -5.51 -1.80
CA SER A 82 27.34 -4.75 -1.41
C SER A 82 26.23 -4.94 -2.46
N PRO A 83 24.97 -5.12 -2.04
CA PRO A 83 23.86 -5.29 -2.97
C PRO A 83 23.69 -4.06 -3.87
N ILE A 84 23.18 -4.28 -5.08
CA ILE A 84 22.90 -3.21 -6.04
C ILE A 84 21.70 -2.39 -5.52
N PRO A 85 21.83 -1.05 -5.37
CA PRO A 85 20.71 -0.20 -4.96
C PRO A 85 19.56 -0.26 -5.96
N VAL A 86 18.33 -0.22 -5.46
CA VAL A 86 17.10 -0.15 -6.29
C VAL A 86 16.39 1.19 -6.08
N LEU A 87 15.58 1.59 -7.06
CA LEU A 87 14.74 2.79 -6.93
C LEU A 87 13.70 2.57 -5.83
N LEU A 88 13.79 3.38 -4.76
CA LEU A 88 12.82 3.35 -3.66
C LEU A 88 11.74 4.43 -3.81
N GLU A 89 12.17 5.65 -4.14
CA GLU A 89 11.31 6.82 -4.21
C GLU A 89 11.73 7.74 -5.35
N VAL A 90 10.74 8.36 -6.01
CA VAL A 90 10.95 9.46 -6.94
C VAL A 90 10.59 10.76 -6.22
N SER A 91 11.59 11.49 -5.76
CA SER A 91 11.40 12.70 -4.93
C SER A 91 11.06 13.96 -5.74
N ARG A 92 11.41 13.98 -7.03
CA ARG A 92 11.17 15.11 -7.93
C ARG A 92 10.90 14.61 -9.34
N VAL A 93 9.94 15.24 -10.00
CA VAL A 93 9.61 15.02 -11.41
C VAL A 93 9.62 16.34 -12.15
N VAL A 94 10.09 16.32 -13.39
CA VAL A 94 10.08 17.48 -14.30
C VAL A 94 9.33 17.04 -15.56
N PRO A 95 8.31 17.80 -16.02
CA PRO A 95 7.54 17.41 -17.19
C PRO A 95 8.38 17.47 -18.46
N LEU A 96 8.20 16.51 -19.37
CA LEU A 96 9.01 16.40 -20.58
C LEU A 96 8.84 17.59 -21.54
N TYR A 97 7.68 18.23 -21.57
CA TYR A 97 7.47 19.44 -22.37
C TYR A 97 8.38 20.61 -21.95
N SER A 98 8.99 20.58 -20.76
CA SER A 98 9.99 21.58 -20.34
C SER A 98 11.28 21.52 -21.16
N LEU A 99 11.56 20.39 -21.81
CA LEU A 99 12.72 20.18 -22.66
C LEU A 99 12.48 20.69 -24.10
N VAL A 100 11.24 21.03 -24.45
CA VAL A 100 10.88 21.54 -25.78
C VAL A 100 11.18 23.04 -25.84
N GLN A 101 11.98 23.44 -26.83
CA GLN A 101 12.41 24.83 -27.01
C GLN A 101 11.37 25.70 -27.74
N ASP A 102 10.68 25.12 -28.73
CA ASP A 102 9.64 25.82 -29.48
C ASP A 102 8.37 25.97 -28.63
N ASN A 103 7.88 27.21 -28.51
CA ASN A 103 6.73 27.53 -27.66
C ASN A 103 5.44 26.87 -28.16
N VAL A 104 5.23 26.78 -29.47
CA VAL A 104 4.01 26.22 -30.05
C VAL A 104 3.94 24.72 -29.75
N THR A 105 5.02 23.99 -30.02
CA THR A 105 5.15 22.56 -29.76
C THR A 105 5.08 22.26 -28.27
N LYS A 106 5.68 23.11 -27.42
CA LYS A 106 5.62 22.99 -25.96
C LYS A 106 4.18 23.07 -25.44
N GLU A 107 3.41 24.06 -25.86
CA GLU A 107 2.02 24.20 -25.42
C GLU A 107 1.11 23.10 -25.98
N ALA A 108 1.32 22.68 -27.24
CA ALA A 108 0.61 21.53 -27.81
C ALA A 108 0.89 20.24 -27.03
N PHE A 109 2.16 19.98 -26.67
CA PHE A 109 2.54 18.81 -25.90
C PHE A 109 2.00 18.87 -24.46
N LYS A 110 2.03 20.05 -23.83
CA LYS A 110 1.42 20.27 -22.51
C LYS A 110 -0.08 19.96 -22.54
N SER A 111 -0.82 20.48 -23.54
CA SER A 111 -2.25 20.20 -23.70
C SER A 111 -2.53 18.70 -23.88
N ALA A 112 -1.80 18.04 -24.78
CA ALA A 112 -1.93 16.60 -25.00
C ALA A 112 -1.62 15.76 -23.76
N THR A 113 -0.62 16.17 -22.98
CA THR A 113 -0.27 15.53 -21.70
C THR A 113 -1.41 15.66 -20.69
N MET A 114 -1.99 16.85 -20.57
CA MET A 114 -3.13 17.10 -19.69
C MET A 114 -4.37 16.30 -20.11
N SER A 115 -4.67 16.27 -21.41
CA SER A 115 -5.74 15.45 -21.98
C SER A 115 -5.56 13.97 -21.66
N SER A 116 -4.35 13.43 -21.88
CA SER A 116 -4.05 12.03 -21.61
C SER A 116 -4.22 11.68 -20.14
N TYR A 117 -3.77 12.54 -19.23
CA TYR A 117 -3.79 12.26 -17.79
C TYR A 117 -5.17 12.45 -17.15
N TRP A 118 -5.87 13.56 -17.47
CA TRP A 118 -7.13 13.93 -16.80
C TRP A 118 -8.39 13.50 -17.54
N CYS A 119 -8.31 13.42 -18.88
CA CYS A 119 -9.45 13.21 -19.77
C CYS A 119 -9.30 11.93 -20.62
N ALA A 120 -8.44 11.00 -20.20
CA ALA A 120 -8.17 9.73 -20.87
C ALA A 120 -7.83 9.86 -22.37
N GLY A 121 -7.31 11.02 -22.80
CA GLY A 121 -6.97 11.32 -24.19
C GLY A 121 -8.19 11.53 -25.11
N LYS A 122 -9.40 11.74 -24.57
CA LYS A 122 -10.64 11.91 -25.34
C LYS A 122 -11.37 13.22 -25.04
N GLY A 123 -10.59 14.27 -24.85
CA GLY A 123 -11.09 15.60 -24.55
C GLY A 123 -9.99 16.52 -24.07
N ASP A 124 -10.27 17.82 -24.10
CA ASP A 124 -9.34 18.86 -23.68
C ASP A 124 -9.60 19.28 -22.23
N VAL A 125 -8.54 19.69 -21.53
CA VAL A 125 -8.69 20.33 -20.22
C VAL A 125 -8.94 21.83 -20.41
N ILE A 126 -10.05 22.32 -19.87
CA ILE A 126 -10.38 23.74 -19.81
C ILE A 126 -10.55 24.09 -18.33
N ASP A 127 -9.75 25.04 -17.84
CA ASP A 127 -9.65 25.37 -16.41
C ASP A 127 -9.40 24.12 -15.54
N ASN A 128 -10.42 23.65 -14.84
CA ASN A 128 -10.39 22.47 -13.96
C ASN A 128 -11.36 21.35 -14.39
N TRP A 129 -11.88 21.39 -15.62
CA TRP A 129 -12.80 20.38 -16.14
C TRP A 129 -12.35 19.83 -17.50
N CYS A 130 -12.85 18.64 -17.84
CA CYS A 130 -12.59 18.00 -19.13
C CYS A 130 -13.74 18.27 -20.09
N ARG A 131 -13.44 18.93 -21.22
CA ARG A 131 -14.34 19.02 -22.37
C ARG A 131 -14.20 17.76 -23.22
N CYS A 132 -15.10 16.82 -23.03
CA CYS A 132 -15.06 15.54 -23.74
C CYS A 132 -15.39 15.67 -25.24
N ASP A 133 -14.68 14.92 -26.06
CA ASP A 133 -15.03 14.71 -27.47
C ASP A 133 -16.33 13.92 -27.60
N LEU A 134 -17.02 14.05 -28.73
CA LEU A 134 -18.30 13.36 -28.99
C LEU A 134 -18.18 11.82 -28.87
N SER A 135 -17.01 11.25 -29.15
CA SER A 135 -16.74 9.82 -29.00
C SER A 135 -16.58 9.33 -27.56
N ALA A 136 -16.54 10.24 -26.58
CA ALA A 136 -16.35 9.91 -25.17
C ALA A 136 -17.64 9.97 -24.34
N PHE A 137 -18.80 10.10 -24.98
CA PHE A 137 -20.08 10.00 -24.31
C PHE A 137 -20.47 8.53 -24.12
N ASN A 138 -21.05 8.20 -22.97
CA ASN A 138 -21.53 6.85 -22.68
C ASN A 138 -22.88 6.56 -23.38
N LYS A 139 -23.46 5.39 -23.11
CA LYS A 139 -24.74 4.96 -23.72
C LYS A 139 -25.92 5.89 -23.40
N ASP A 140 -25.84 6.60 -22.28
CA ASP A 140 -26.86 7.52 -21.79
C ASP A 140 -26.63 8.96 -22.27
N GLY A 141 -25.60 9.20 -23.09
CA GLY A 141 -25.25 10.53 -23.56
C GLY A 141 -24.61 11.42 -22.49
N LEU A 142 -23.98 10.82 -21.46
CA LEU A 142 -23.23 11.55 -20.44
C LEU A 142 -21.72 11.55 -20.74
N PRO A 143 -21.00 12.65 -20.45
CA PRO A 143 -19.55 12.72 -20.63
C PRO A 143 -18.82 11.65 -19.81
N ASN A 144 -17.91 10.88 -20.43
CA ASN A 144 -17.17 9.78 -19.79
C ASN A 144 -15.65 9.83 -20.07
N CYS A 145 -15.10 10.99 -20.47
CA CYS A 145 -13.66 11.14 -20.71
C CYS A 145 -12.85 11.28 -19.40
N SER A 146 -13.46 11.79 -18.32
CA SER A 146 -12.85 11.79 -16.99
C SER A 146 -13.43 10.65 -16.16
N PRO A 147 -12.65 9.60 -15.82
CA PRO A 147 -13.20 8.35 -15.29
C PRO A 147 -13.60 8.48 -13.81
N LEU A 148 -14.90 8.41 -13.53
CA LEU A 148 -15.44 8.40 -12.17
C LEU A 148 -14.89 7.21 -11.37
N LYS A 149 -14.19 7.49 -10.26
CA LYS A 149 -13.64 6.46 -9.38
C LYS A 149 -14.71 5.94 -8.42
N GLN A 150 -14.62 4.66 -8.09
CA GLN A 150 -15.51 4.05 -7.09
C GLN A 150 -15.09 4.47 -5.67
N PRO A 151 -16.00 5.06 -4.87
CA PRO A 151 -15.73 5.33 -3.46
C PRO A 151 -15.64 4.01 -2.68
N ILE A 152 -14.64 3.91 -1.80
CA ILE A 152 -14.45 2.74 -0.94
C ILE A 152 -15.04 3.07 0.44
N LEU A 153 -16.18 2.49 0.74
CA LEU A 153 -16.84 2.59 2.03
C LEU A 153 -16.15 1.67 3.05
N ARG A 154 -15.81 2.19 4.23
CA ARG A 154 -15.11 1.46 5.30
C ARG A 154 -15.74 1.75 6.66
N LEU A 155 -15.51 0.87 7.62
CA LEU A 155 -15.78 1.16 9.02
C LEU A 155 -14.80 2.22 9.54
N ALA A 156 -15.27 3.13 10.38
CA ALA A 156 -14.40 4.10 11.03
C ALA A 156 -13.38 3.37 11.94
N PRO A 157 -12.07 3.55 11.73
CA PRO A 157 -11.04 2.75 12.42
C PRO A 157 -10.93 3.06 13.92
N TYR A 158 -11.47 4.19 14.36
CA TYR A 158 -11.47 4.64 15.76
C TYR A 158 -12.79 4.36 16.49
N LEU A 159 -13.79 3.79 15.81
CA LEU A 159 -15.08 3.48 16.41
C LEU A 159 -15.51 2.06 16.05
N GLU A 160 -15.28 1.13 16.98
CA GLU A 160 -15.79 -0.24 16.86
C GLU A 160 -17.33 -0.25 16.85
N PRO A 161 -17.97 -0.99 15.94
CA PRO A 161 -19.42 -1.11 15.90
C PRO A 161 -20.00 -1.66 17.21
N SER A 162 -21.17 -1.15 17.59
CA SER A 162 -21.97 -1.66 18.71
C SER A 162 -23.25 -2.31 18.21
N SER A 163 -24.09 -2.82 19.12
CA SER A 163 -25.40 -3.38 18.78
C SER A 163 -26.36 -2.36 18.15
N THR A 164 -26.09 -1.06 18.29
CA THR A 164 -26.97 0.03 17.83
C THR A 164 -26.26 1.10 17.00
N THR A 165 -24.93 1.07 16.92
CA THR A 165 -24.14 2.14 16.27
C THR A 165 -23.12 1.55 15.32
N VAL A 166 -23.11 2.08 14.10
CA VAL A 166 -22.11 1.80 13.07
C VAL A 166 -21.66 3.13 12.50
N ALA A 167 -20.36 3.39 12.50
CA ALA A 167 -19.77 4.54 11.82
C ALA A 167 -19.06 4.10 10.54
N LEU A 168 -19.31 4.84 9.47
CA LEU A 168 -18.79 4.58 8.14
C LEU A 168 -18.01 5.80 7.66
N GLU A 169 -16.94 5.54 6.92
CA GLU A 169 -16.08 6.56 6.32
C GLU A 169 -15.78 6.21 4.87
N TRP A 170 -15.61 7.25 4.05
CA TRP A 170 -15.11 7.17 2.69
C TRP A 170 -14.26 8.39 2.40
N MET A 171 -13.29 8.22 1.50
CA MET A 171 -12.50 9.34 0.99
C MET A 171 -13.20 9.90 -0.26
N ASP A 172 -13.23 11.22 -0.37
CA ASP A 172 -13.77 11.88 -1.56
C ASP A 172 -13.00 11.42 -2.81
N VAL A 173 -13.75 11.03 -3.84
CA VAL A 173 -13.21 10.57 -5.10
C VAL A 173 -13.02 11.69 -6.12
N GLU A 174 -13.47 12.91 -5.83
CA GLU A 174 -13.34 14.04 -6.75
C GLU A 174 -11.86 14.32 -7.11
N PRO A 175 -11.51 14.40 -8.41
CA PRO A 175 -10.17 14.76 -8.83
C PRO A 175 -9.98 16.28 -8.79
N GLN A 176 -8.71 16.70 -8.75
CA GLN A 176 -8.37 18.12 -8.87
C GLN A 176 -8.85 18.72 -10.22
N ILE A 177 -8.77 17.95 -11.30
CA ILE A 177 -9.24 18.31 -12.64
C ILE A 177 -10.08 17.16 -13.20
N GLY A 178 -11.25 17.47 -13.78
CA GLY A 178 -12.10 16.48 -14.44
C GLY A 178 -13.56 16.54 -13.99
N TYR A 179 -14.13 15.39 -13.64
CA TYR A 179 -15.49 15.30 -13.11
C TYR A 179 -15.61 16.00 -11.74
N LYS A 180 -16.85 16.34 -11.39
CA LYS A 180 -17.24 16.87 -10.08
C LYS A 180 -18.26 15.96 -9.44
N VAL A 181 -18.09 15.68 -8.16
CA VAL A 181 -19.02 14.83 -7.43
C VAL A 181 -20.16 15.70 -6.94
N SER A 182 -21.36 15.45 -7.46
CA SER A 182 -22.56 16.18 -7.03
C SER A 182 -23.18 15.59 -5.77
N ASP A 183 -23.06 14.27 -5.58
CA ASP A 183 -23.73 13.56 -4.50
C ASP A 183 -23.09 12.19 -4.21
N TYR A 184 -23.32 11.67 -2.99
CA TYR A 184 -22.95 10.33 -2.55
C TYR A 184 -24.21 9.58 -2.08
N ILE A 185 -24.69 8.65 -2.92
CA ILE A 185 -25.89 7.88 -2.62
C ILE A 185 -25.52 6.69 -1.73
N ILE A 186 -26.06 6.64 -0.50
CA ILE A 186 -25.80 5.55 0.44
C ILE A 186 -27.09 4.75 0.68
N GLN A 187 -27.02 3.44 0.46
CA GLN A 187 -28.12 2.52 0.71
C GLN A 187 -27.78 1.54 1.82
N HIS A 188 -28.69 1.37 2.77
CA HIS A 188 -28.53 0.37 3.83
C HIS A 188 -29.79 -0.49 4.02
N LYS A 189 -29.59 -1.77 4.35
CA LYS A 189 -30.63 -2.74 4.64
C LYS A 189 -30.14 -3.71 5.72
N ARG A 190 -31.01 -4.02 6.69
CA ARG A 190 -30.81 -5.16 7.60
C ARG A 190 -31.38 -6.39 6.92
N ILE A 191 -30.58 -7.44 6.79
CA ILE A 191 -30.98 -8.71 6.19
C ILE A 191 -31.27 -9.67 7.35
N GLU A 192 -32.51 -10.15 7.43
CA GLU A 192 -32.94 -11.11 8.45
C GLU A 192 -32.92 -12.55 7.90
N ASP A 193 -33.39 -12.74 6.67
CA ASP A 193 -33.22 -13.97 5.89
C ASP A 193 -32.30 -13.72 4.68
N PRO A 194 -31.19 -14.48 4.53
CA PRO A 194 -30.30 -14.41 3.36
C PRO A 194 -31.02 -14.57 2.01
N SER A 195 -32.16 -15.26 1.96
CA SER A 195 -32.96 -15.43 0.74
C SER A 195 -33.64 -14.14 0.26
N GLU A 196 -33.79 -13.13 1.13
CA GLU A 196 -34.38 -11.83 0.82
C GLU A 196 -33.33 -10.79 0.34
N ALA A 197 -32.06 -11.17 0.27
CA ALA A 197 -30.97 -10.27 -0.09
C ALA A 197 -31.09 -9.73 -1.52
N GLU A 198 -31.69 -10.49 -2.45
CA GLU A 198 -31.60 -10.22 -3.88
C GLU A 198 -32.69 -9.28 -4.45
N VAL A 199 -33.78 -9.00 -3.71
CA VAL A 199 -35.02 -8.47 -4.34
C VAL A 199 -35.40 -7.05 -3.92
N TYR A 200 -34.85 -6.47 -2.85
CA TYR A 200 -35.36 -5.20 -2.31
C TYR A 200 -34.26 -4.17 -2.05
N THR A 201 -34.38 -2.99 -2.68
CA THR A 201 -33.49 -1.84 -2.49
C THR A 201 -33.58 -1.29 -1.07
N GLY A 202 -32.43 -0.97 -0.47
CA GLY A 202 -32.36 -0.43 0.90
C GLY A 202 -32.90 0.99 1.03
N ARG A 203 -32.88 1.54 2.26
CA ARG A 203 -33.20 2.97 2.46
C ARG A 203 -32.06 3.82 1.90
N THR A 204 -32.40 4.83 1.11
CA THR A 204 -31.46 5.78 0.52
C THR A 204 -31.34 7.02 1.42
N PHE A 205 -30.10 7.44 1.67
CA PHE A 205 -29.74 8.68 2.35
C PHE A 205 -28.99 9.59 1.39
#